data_AF-A0A418WBU3-F1
#
_entry.id   AF-A0A418WBU3-F1
#
_cell.length_a   1.000
_cell.length_b   1.000
_cell.length_c   1.000
_cell.angle_alpha   90.00
_cell.angle_beta   90.00
_cell.angle_gamma   90.00
#
_symmetry.space_group_name_H-M   'P 1'
#
loop_
_entity.id
_entity.type
_entity.pdbx_description
1 polymer ?
#
loop_
_entity_poly.entity_id
_entity_poly.type
_entity_poly.pdbx_seq_one_letter_code
_entity_poly.pdbx_strand_id
1 'polypeptide(L)'
;MSLQHATLINQAYETLREPLARARHLLESAGRPLPGDDGKTIADPELLMEAMEWREALDEATDLASLARRIEAETGAVVARLGQAFGADDLDGATREALRLSYLAKLGQELRRKLAPRVALS
;
A
#
# COMPACT_ATOMS: atom_id res chain seq x y z
N MET A 1 11.61 13.77 19.52
CA MET A 1 11.45 12.55 18.71
C MET A 1 11.05 12.92 17.28
N SER A 2 11.99 13.34 16.42
CA SER A 2 11.65 14.03 15.15
C SER A 2 12.20 13.37 13.86
N LEU A 3 13.36 12.71 13.91
CA LEU A 3 14.01 12.18 12.70
C LEU A 3 13.70 10.71 12.40
N GLN A 4 13.71 9.83 13.42
CA GLN A 4 13.57 8.38 13.21
C GLN A 4 12.19 7.99 12.61
N HIS A 5 11.12 8.69 13.00
CA HIS A 5 9.77 8.40 12.51
C HIS A 5 9.60 8.79 11.04
N ALA A 6 10.18 9.91 10.61
CA ALA A 6 10.15 10.35 9.23
C ALA A 6 10.92 9.38 8.30
N THR A 7 12.05 8.84 8.78
CA THR A 7 12.83 7.84 8.03
C THR A 7 12.05 6.54 7.82
N LEU A 8 11.41 6.00 8.87
CA LEU A 8 10.65 4.75 8.78
C LEU A 8 9.48 4.86 7.78
N ILE A 9 8.80 6.00 7.75
CA ILE A 9 7.68 6.23 6.82
C ILE A 9 8.16 6.42 5.38
N ASN A 10 9.29 7.10 5.18
CA ASN A 10 9.90 7.19 3.85
C ASN A 10 10.30 5.81 3.34
N GLN A 11 10.87 4.96 4.20
CA GLN A 11 11.20 3.58 3.86
C GLN A 11 9.94 2.79 3.49
N ALA A 12 8.89 2.84 4.31
CA ALA A 12 7.62 2.19 4.00
C ALA A 12 7.03 2.63 2.64
N TYR A 13 7.07 3.93 2.33
CA TYR A 13 6.58 4.47 1.05
C TYR A 13 7.44 4.04 -0.14
N GLU A 14 8.76 4.07 -0.03
CA GLU A 14 9.67 3.62 -1.10
C GLU A 14 9.53 2.13 -1.35
N THR A 15 9.45 1.33 -0.28
CA THR A 15 9.19 -0.12 -0.34
C THR A 15 7.86 -0.45 -1.00
N LEU A 16 6.84 0.39 -0.89
CA LEU A 16 5.57 0.22 -1.60
C LEU A 16 5.69 0.50 -3.11
N ARG A 17 6.51 1.50 -3.48
CA ARG A 17 6.53 2.06 -4.84
C ARG A 17 7.15 1.11 -5.86
N GLU A 18 8.27 0.47 -5.52
CA GLU A 18 8.97 -0.40 -6.47
C GLU A 18 8.24 -1.72 -6.77
N PRO A 19 7.72 -2.48 -5.78
CA PRO A 19 7.00 -3.71 -6.03
C PRO A 19 5.67 -3.48 -6.74
N LEU A 20 4.97 -2.37 -6.44
CA LEU A 20 3.72 -2.03 -7.12
C LEU A 20 3.94 -1.74 -8.60
N ALA A 21 4.96 -0.94 -8.94
CA ALA A 21 5.30 -0.66 -10.33
C ALA A 21 5.64 -1.94 -11.10
N ARG A 22 6.39 -2.85 -10.47
CA ARG A 22 6.74 -4.16 -11.06
C ARG A 22 5.50 -5.03 -11.26
N ALA A 23 4.64 -5.16 -10.26
CA ALA A 23 3.41 -5.95 -10.36
C ALA A 23 2.47 -5.41 -11.44
N ARG A 24 2.32 -4.07 -11.54
CA ARG A 24 1.53 -3.43 -12.60
C ARG A 24 2.09 -3.77 -13.98
N HIS A 25 3.39 -3.65 -14.18
CA HIS A 25 4.03 -3.97 -15.47
C HIS A 25 3.85 -5.44 -15.88
N LEU A 26 4.00 -6.37 -14.92
CA LEU A 26 3.79 -7.80 -15.17
C LEU A 26 2.34 -8.12 -15.55
N LEU A 27 1.37 -7.53 -14.83
CA LEU A 27 -0.06 -7.72 -15.13
C LEU A 27 -0.47 -7.07 -16.46
N GLU A 28 0.05 -5.89 -16.78
CA GLU A 28 -0.15 -5.26 -18.09
C GLU A 28 0.38 -6.14 -19.23
N SER A 29 1.57 -6.72 -19.06
CA SER A 29 2.15 -7.65 -20.03
C SER A 29 1.31 -8.91 -20.22
N ALA A 30 0.56 -9.32 -19.18
CA ALA A 30 -0.39 -10.43 -19.21
C ALA A 30 -1.80 -10.02 -19.67
N GLY A 31 -2.00 -8.78 -20.15
CA GLY A 31 -3.30 -8.30 -20.63
C GLY A 31 -4.32 -7.98 -19.54
N ARG A 32 -3.88 -7.86 -18.28
CA ARG A 32 -4.71 -7.53 -17.10
C ARG A 32 -4.27 -6.17 -16.51
N PRO A 33 -4.46 -5.06 -17.22
CA PRO A 33 -4.08 -3.76 -16.68
C PRO A 33 -4.82 -3.49 -15.37
N LEU A 34 -4.08 -3.09 -14.34
CA LEU A 34 -4.72 -2.68 -13.10
C LEU A 34 -5.56 -1.41 -13.36
N PRO A 35 -6.72 -1.28 -12.71
CA PRO A 35 -7.46 -0.02 -12.73
C PRO A 35 -6.53 1.10 -12.27
N GLY A 36 -6.57 2.23 -12.97
CA GLY A 36 -5.72 3.38 -12.66
C GLY A 36 -5.98 3.92 -11.25
N ASP A 37 -5.08 4.81 -10.80
CA ASP A 37 -5.14 5.45 -9.48
C ASP A 37 -6.43 6.27 -9.26
N ASP A 38 -7.20 6.48 -10.33
CA ASP A 38 -8.55 7.05 -10.45
C ASP A 38 -9.64 6.26 -9.71
N GLY A 39 -9.31 5.16 -9.03
CA GLY A 39 -10.22 4.55 -8.05
C GLY A 39 -11.42 3.85 -8.69
N LYS A 40 -11.27 3.40 -9.94
CA LYS A 40 -12.23 2.50 -10.58
C LYS A 40 -12.50 1.35 -9.62
N THR A 41 -13.74 1.34 -9.16
CA THR A 41 -14.35 0.57 -8.09
C THR A 41 -13.60 -0.72 -7.79
N ILE A 42 -13.08 -0.84 -6.56
CA ILE A 42 -12.78 -2.15 -5.98
C ILE A 42 -14.10 -2.91 -5.98
N ALA A 43 -14.32 -3.74 -7.00
CA ALA A 43 -15.55 -4.52 -7.16
C ALA A 43 -15.58 -5.73 -6.20
N ASP A 44 -14.47 -6.00 -5.52
CA ASP A 44 -14.32 -7.05 -4.53
C ASP A 44 -14.70 -6.51 -3.14
N PRO A 45 -15.82 -6.97 -2.54
CA PRO A 45 -16.28 -6.48 -1.24
C PRO A 45 -15.25 -6.69 -0.12
N GLU A 46 -14.44 -7.75 -0.18
CA GLU A 46 -13.43 -8.04 0.84
C GLU A 46 -12.31 -7.00 0.81
N LEU A 47 -11.81 -6.69 -0.39
CA LEU A 47 -10.79 -5.64 -0.57
C LEU A 47 -11.32 -4.26 -0.20
N LEU A 48 -12.61 -4.00 -0.43
CA LEU A 48 -13.22 -2.72 -0.06
C LEU A 48 -13.30 -2.58 1.47
N MET A 49 -13.77 -3.62 2.17
CA MET A 49 -13.82 -3.62 3.63
C MET A 49 -12.42 -3.43 4.23
N GLU A 50 -11.43 -4.16 3.73
CA GLU A 50 -10.05 -4.04 4.18
C GLU A 50 -9.49 -2.61 3.96
N ALA A 51 -9.74 -2.02 2.78
CA ALA A 51 -9.32 -0.65 2.49
C ALA A 51 -10.01 0.37 3.42
N MET A 52 -11.28 0.14 3.78
CA MET A 52 -12.01 0.98 4.75
C MET A 52 -11.44 0.84 6.16
N GLU A 53 -11.12 -0.37 6.61
CA GLU A 53 -10.48 -0.61 7.92
C GLU A 53 -9.12 0.10 8.03
N TRP A 54 -8.30 0.02 6.98
CA TRP A 54 -7.04 0.76 6.93
C TRP A 54 -7.25 2.27 6.97
N ARG A 55 -8.27 2.77 6.26
CA ARG A 55 -8.63 4.19 6.25
C ARG A 55 -9.05 4.67 7.63
N GLU A 56 -9.90 3.93 8.32
CA GLU A 56 -10.32 4.21 9.70
C GLU A 56 -9.11 4.18 10.64
N ALA A 57 -8.26 3.16 10.53
CA ALA A 57 -7.02 3.08 11.31
C ALA A 57 -6.10 4.29 11.08
N LEU A 58 -6.04 4.85 9.88
CA LEU A 58 -5.29 6.08 9.58
C LEU A 58 -5.93 7.34 10.18
N ASP A 59 -7.25 7.40 10.24
CA ASP A 59 -7.97 8.56 10.75
C ASP A 59 -7.99 8.59 12.29
N GLU A 60 -8.04 7.42 12.93
CA GLU A 60 -8.02 7.29 14.39
C GLU A 60 -6.61 7.16 14.99
N ALA A 61 -5.58 6.94 14.17
CA ALA A 61 -4.22 6.72 14.68
C ALA A 61 -3.68 7.91 15.47
N THR A 62 -3.51 7.69 16.78
CA THR A 62 -2.77 8.57 17.68
C THR A 62 -1.26 8.34 17.61
N ASP A 63 -0.85 7.11 17.28
CA ASP A 63 0.54 6.72 17.03
C ASP A 63 0.75 6.34 15.54
N LEU A 64 1.12 7.35 14.76
CA LEU A 64 1.39 7.21 13.34
C LEU A 64 2.61 6.31 13.04
N ALA A 65 3.55 6.14 13.98
CA ALA A 65 4.71 5.28 13.78
C ALA A 65 4.36 3.79 13.92
N SER A 66 3.46 3.46 14.85
CA SER A 66 2.92 2.10 14.94
C SER A 66 2.05 1.75 13.74
N LEU A 67 1.26 2.69 13.22
CA LEU A 67 0.52 2.47 11.98
C LEU A 67 1.48 2.27 10.78
N ALA A 68 2.56 3.06 10.69
CA ALA A 68 3.56 2.89 9.64
C ALA A 68 4.17 1.48 9.62
N ARG A 69 4.56 0.96 10.79
CA ARG A 69 5.09 -0.42 10.92
C ARG A 69 4.08 -1.48 10.51
N ARG A 70 2.80 -1.28 10.81
CA ARG A 70 1.72 -2.18 10.38
C ARG A 70 1.56 -2.19 8.87
N ILE A 71 1.57 -1.02 8.23
CA ILE A 71 1.50 -0.89 6.76
C ILE A 71 2.73 -1.56 6.12
N GLU A 72 3.92 -1.37 6.68
CA GLU A 72 5.15 -2.00 6.19
C GLU A 72 5.08 -3.54 6.28
N ALA A 73 4.61 -4.08 7.41
CA ALA A 73 4.42 -5.51 7.59
C ALA A 73 3.41 -6.09 6.59
N GLU A 74 2.26 -5.45 6.42
CA GLU A 74 1.25 -5.90 5.45
C GLU A 74 1.78 -5.80 4.02
N THR A 75 2.52 -4.74 3.69
CA THR A 75 3.19 -4.59 2.39
C THR A 75 4.10 -5.79 2.09
N GLY A 76 4.94 -6.17 3.06
CA GLY A 76 5.81 -7.34 2.91
C GLY A 76 5.01 -8.63 2.66
N ALA A 77 3.89 -8.81 3.37
CA ALA A 77 3.02 -9.96 3.19
C ALA A 77 2.35 -9.97 1.80
N VAL A 78 1.83 -8.84 1.34
CA VAL A 78 1.24 -8.68 0.00
C VAL A 78 2.27 -8.95 -1.10
N VAL A 79 3.49 -8.44 -0.97
CA VAL A 79 4.57 -8.69 -1.95
C VAL A 79 4.93 -10.18 -2.00
N ALA A 80 4.97 -10.86 -0.86
CA ALA A 80 5.19 -12.30 -0.83
C ALA A 80 4.05 -13.07 -1.52
N ARG A 81 2.79 -12.71 -1.25
CA ARG A 81 1.61 -13.31 -1.91
C ARG A 81 1.59 -13.03 -3.42
N LEU A 82 1.97 -11.83 -3.85
CA LEU A 82 2.17 -11.50 -5.26
C LEU A 82 3.19 -12.43 -5.93
N GLY A 83 4.34 -12.63 -5.29
CA GLY A 83 5.38 -13.54 -5.79
C GLY A 83 4.87 -14.97 -5.95
N GLN A 84 4.09 -15.46 -4.97
CA GLN A 84 3.46 -16.78 -5.03
C GLN A 84 2.43 -16.87 -6.17
N ALA A 85 1.55 -15.86 -6.30
CA ALA A 85 0.52 -15.83 -7.34
C ALA A 85 1.12 -15.83 -8.75
N PHE A 86 2.13 -14.97 -9.01
CA PHE A 86 2.85 -15.00 -10.28
C PHE A 86 3.59 -16.32 -10.52
N GLY A 87 4.20 -16.90 -9.48
CA GLY A 87 4.88 -18.20 -9.59
C GLY A 87 3.93 -19.36 -9.90
N ALA A 88 2.66 -19.24 -9.52
CA ALA A 88 1.61 -20.22 -9.78
C ALA A 88 0.79 -19.93 -11.05
N ASP A 89 1.14 -18.88 -11.82
CA ASP A 89 0.35 -18.36 -12.95
C ASP A 89 -1.09 -17.96 -12.56
N ASP A 90 -1.33 -17.70 -11.28
CA ASP A 90 -2.61 -17.21 -10.75
C ASP A 90 -2.69 -15.69 -10.96
N LEU A 91 -3.03 -15.31 -12.19
CA LEU A 91 -3.17 -13.91 -12.57
C LEU A 91 -4.34 -13.19 -11.88
N ASP A 92 -5.38 -13.93 -11.46
CA ASP A 92 -6.51 -13.37 -10.72
C ASP A 92 -6.09 -13.02 -9.29
N GLY A 93 -5.40 -13.94 -8.61
CA GLY A 93 -4.77 -13.69 -7.31
C GLY A 93 -3.75 -12.56 -7.37
N ALA A 94 -2.89 -12.54 -8.39
CA ALA A 94 -1.91 -11.49 -8.59
C ALA A 94 -2.59 -10.11 -8.79
N THR A 95 -3.70 -10.07 -9.52
CA THR A 95 -4.50 -8.84 -9.71
C THR A 95 -5.05 -8.34 -8.38
N ARG A 96 -5.63 -9.23 -7.55
CA ARG A 96 -6.16 -8.86 -6.22
C ARG A 96 -5.07 -8.32 -5.29
N GLU A 97 -3.94 -9.00 -5.20
CA GLU A 97 -2.85 -8.56 -4.33
C GLU A 97 -2.20 -7.26 -4.84
N ALA A 98 -2.15 -7.04 -6.16
CA ALA A 98 -1.65 -5.78 -6.71
C ALA A 98 -2.63 -4.61 -6.48
N LEU A 99 -3.94 -4.87 -6.51
CA LEU A 99 -4.95 -3.90 -6.06
C LEU A 99 -4.77 -3.58 -4.58
N ARG A 100 -4.52 -4.59 -3.74
CA ARG A 100 -4.23 -4.42 -2.31
C ARG A 100 -3.02 -3.52 -2.09
N LEU A 101 -1.92 -3.81 -2.80
CA LEU A 101 -0.70 -3.03 -2.75
C LEU A 101 -0.92 -1.58 -3.20
N SER A 102 -1.80 -1.35 -4.18
CA SER A 102 -2.08 -0.01 -4.71
C SER A 102 -2.71 0.94 -3.69
N TYR A 103 -3.67 0.46 -2.89
CA TYR A 103 -4.29 1.30 -1.87
C TYR A 103 -3.39 1.43 -0.63
N LEU A 104 -2.63 0.38 -0.27
CA LEU A 104 -1.63 0.48 0.81
C LEU A 104 -0.58 1.55 0.48
N ALA A 105 -0.15 1.64 -0.79
CA ALA A 105 0.75 2.69 -1.26
C ALA A 105 0.15 4.10 -1.12
N LYS A 106 -1.15 4.26 -1.42
CA LYS A 106 -1.89 5.52 -1.21
C LYS A 106 -1.99 5.86 0.27
N LEU A 107 -2.32 4.89 1.13
CA LEU A 107 -2.35 5.04 2.58
C LEU A 107 -0.99 5.47 3.15
N GLY A 108 0.11 4.85 2.69
CA GLY A 108 1.47 5.26 3.05
C GLY A 108 1.79 6.70 2.64
N GLN A 109 1.33 7.13 1.47
CA GLN A 109 1.46 8.52 1.03
C GLN A 109 0.67 9.49 1.92
N GLU A 110 -0.57 9.16 2.27
CA GLU A 110 -1.41 9.96 3.16
C GLU A 110 -0.82 10.04 4.57
N LEU A 111 -0.32 8.92 5.10
CA LEU A 111 0.39 8.88 6.38
C LEU A 111 1.60 9.82 6.38
N ARG A 112 2.42 9.77 5.32
CA ARG A 112 3.54 10.70 5.13
C ARG A 112 3.09 12.16 5.11
N ARG A 113 1.98 12.47 4.42
CA ARG A 113 1.40 13.82 4.40
C ARG A 113 0.93 14.26 5.78
N LYS A 114 0.38 13.37 6.63
CA LYS A 114 0.01 13.71 8.01
C LYS A 114 1.23 14.01 8.91
N LEU A 115 2.40 13.43 8.63
CA LEU A 115 3.65 13.75 9.37
C LEU A 115 4.37 15.00 8.89
N ALA A 116 4.37 15.29 7.59
CA ALA A 116 5.08 16.42 6.99
C ALA A 116 4.77 17.80 7.64
N PRO A 117 3.52 18.17 8.01
CA PRO A 117 3.23 19.50 8.56
C PRO A 117 3.67 19.69 10.02
N ARG A 118 4.08 18.64 10.76
CA ARG A 118 4.48 18.78 12.18
C ARG A 118 5.95 19.15 12.40
N VAL A 119 6.76 19.23 11.33
CA VAL A 119 8.22 19.50 11.44
C VAL A 119 8.57 20.95 11.06
N ALA A 120 7.64 21.73 10.50
CA ALA A 120 7.92 23.07 9.97
C ALA A 120 7.73 24.23 10.99
N LEU A 121 7.42 23.97 12.26
CA LEU A 121 7.23 25.00 13.29
C LEU A 121 7.86 24.56 14.62
N SER A 122 9.17 24.72 14.73
CA SER A 122 9.92 24.78 15.99
C SER A 122 11.31 25.36 15.74
#